data_AF-A0AAW7NJY0-F1
#
_entry.id   AF-A0AAW7NJY0-F1
#
_cell.length_a   1.000
_cell.length_b   1.000
_cell.length_c   1.000
_cell.angle_alpha   90.00
_cell.angle_beta   90.00
_cell.angle_gamma   90.00
#
_symmetry.space_group_name_H-M   'P 1'
#
loop_
_entity.id
_entity.type
_entity.pdbx_description
1 polymer ?
#
loop_
_entity_poly.entity_id
_entity_poly.type
_entity_poly.pdbx_seq_one_letter_code
_entity_poly.pdbx_strand_id
1 'polypeptide(L)'
;MKLNKTWTNATGQLTFEIRERRDKNVLHYEYAVIIAANGNENSVVDGFTSKEQARKELKKHFDIEGQFKIKKLPRRRVMSTKVEYDGKEFDSITERDFYIYLQNNKLAERIEIHNRYHLLDGYEIPSIVNKKGVRKVSEKRYTPDFVCLMAGEEIAFEVKGSIKSIPRDLSLRRHLFESKYGIQLVIVTPDKKEGWKFH
;
A
#
# COMPACT_ATOMS: atom_id res chain seq x y z
N MET A 1 -24.13 -13.47 -1.13
CA MET A 1 -24.74 -12.25 -1.71
C MET A 1 -23.67 -11.17 -1.79
N LYS A 2 -23.30 -10.70 -2.98
CA LYS A 2 -22.28 -9.65 -3.15
C LYS A 2 -22.90 -8.27 -2.86
N LEU A 3 -22.05 -7.33 -2.45
CA LEU A 3 -22.40 -5.92 -2.25
C LEU A 3 -23.09 -5.33 -3.49
N ASN A 4 -24.36 -5.00 -3.36
CA ASN A 4 -25.10 -4.30 -4.40
C ASN A 4 -24.83 -2.80 -4.27
N LYS A 5 -24.41 -2.15 -5.37
CA LYS A 5 -24.25 -0.70 -5.37
C LYS A 5 -25.64 -0.09 -5.56
N THR A 6 -26.00 0.87 -4.73
CA THR A 6 -27.25 1.62 -4.84
C THR A 6 -26.99 3.06 -5.29
N TRP A 7 -27.97 3.66 -5.95
CA TRP A 7 -28.00 5.05 -6.38
C TRP A 7 -29.34 5.66 -6.00
N THR A 8 -29.42 6.98 -5.86
CA THR A 8 -30.69 7.68 -5.59
C THR A 8 -30.97 8.69 -6.69
N ASN A 9 -32.24 8.98 -6.97
CA ASN A 9 -32.57 10.11 -7.83
C ASN A 9 -32.33 11.43 -7.09
N ALA A 10 -32.30 12.55 -7.83
CA ALA A 10 -32.10 13.89 -7.27
C ALA A 10 -33.11 14.24 -6.14
N THR A 11 -34.33 13.70 -6.21
CA THR A 11 -35.36 13.93 -5.19
C THR A 11 -35.27 13.00 -3.97
N GLY A 12 -34.39 11.99 -4.00
CA GLY A 12 -34.24 10.97 -2.95
C GLY A 12 -35.43 10.01 -2.79
N GLN A 13 -36.41 10.06 -3.69
CA GLN A 13 -37.65 9.27 -3.62
C GLN A 13 -37.50 7.86 -4.20
N LEU A 14 -36.50 7.64 -5.07
CA LEU A 14 -36.22 6.37 -5.71
C LEU A 14 -34.79 5.93 -5.43
N THR A 15 -34.62 4.67 -5.03
CA THR A 15 -33.31 4.01 -4.94
C THR A 15 -33.16 3.01 -6.08
N PHE A 16 -32.06 3.07 -6.81
CA PHE A 16 -31.70 2.16 -7.88
C PHE A 16 -30.66 1.17 -7.41
N GLU A 17 -30.79 -0.10 -7.73
CA GLU A 17 -29.82 -1.14 -7.36
C GLU A 17 -29.45 -1.98 -8.58
N ILE A 18 -28.15 -2.15 -8.87
CA ILE A 18 -27.67 -3.06 -9.92
C ILE A 18 -27.10 -4.32 -9.25
N ARG A 19 -27.76 -5.46 -9.46
CA ARG A 19 -27.38 -6.76 -8.89
C ARG A 19 -26.50 -7.56 -9.87
N GLU A 20 -25.83 -8.59 -9.35
CA GLU A 20 -25.07 -9.56 -10.16
C GLU A 20 -25.84 -10.87 -10.20
N ARG A 21 -26.00 -11.48 -11.39
CA ARG A 21 -26.61 -12.80 -11.57
C ARG A 21 -25.59 -13.77 -12.14
N ARG A 22 -25.52 -14.97 -11.60
CA ARG A 22 -24.75 -16.07 -12.21
C ARG A 22 -25.72 -17.05 -12.84
N ASP A 23 -25.55 -17.32 -14.12
CA ASP A 23 -26.24 -18.39 -14.82
C ASP A 23 -25.20 -19.25 -15.54
N LYS A 24 -25.33 -20.58 -15.45
CA LYS A 24 -24.43 -21.58 -16.08
C LYS A 24 -22.93 -21.26 -16.01
N ASN A 25 -22.43 -20.83 -14.84
CA ASN A 25 -21.03 -20.43 -14.58
C ASN A 25 -20.51 -19.22 -15.38
N VAL A 26 -21.38 -18.48 -16.07
CA VAL A 26 -21.05 -17.19 -16.70
C VAL A 26 -21.56 -16.06 -15.79
N LEU A 27 -20.72 -15.03 -15.60
CA LEU A 27 -21.09 -13.86 -14.80
C LEU A 27 -21.93 -12.91 -15.67
N HIS A 28 -23.22 -12.79 -15.37
CA HIS A 28 -24.12 -11.83 -15.99
C HIS A 28 -24.41 -10.67 -15.03
N TYR A 29 -24.68 -9.48 -15.55
CA TYR A 29 -25.05 -8.30 -14.76
C TYR A 29 -26.52 -7.99 -15.01
N GLU A 30 -27.40 -8.64 -14.26
CA GLU A 30 -28.83 -8.45 -14.43
C GLU A 30 -29.45 -7.90 -13.16
N TYR A 31 -30.50 -7.12 -13.37
CA TYR A 31 -31.38 -6.45 -12.40
C TYR A 31 -30.91 -5.07 -11.98
N ALA A 32 -31.46 -4.07 -12.69
CA ALA A 32 -31.72 -2.75 -12.14
C ALA A 32 -33.07 -2.80 -11.40
N VAL A 33 -33.08 -2.58 -10.09
CA VAL A 33 -34.30 -2.53 -9.28
C VAL A 33 -34.59 -1.08 -8.88
N ILE A 34 -35.82 -0.64 -9.11
CA ILE A 34 -36.32 0.65 -8.61
C ILE A 34 -37.06 0.38 -7.31
N ILE A 35 -36.50 0.86 -6.20
CA ILE A 35 -37.09 0.79 -4.87
C ILE A 35 -37.74 2.14 -4.59
N ALA A 36 -39.07 2.14 -4.41
CA ALA A 36 -39.81 3.32 -3.99
C ALA A 36 -39.55 3.66 -2.52
N ALA A 37 -39.91 4.88 -2.09
CA ALA A 37 -39.70 5.35 -0.72
C ALA A 37 -40.30 4.44 0.37
N ASN A 38 -41.32 3.63 0.03
CA ASN A 38 -41.95 2.66 0.92
C ASN A 38 -41.24 1.29 0.97
N GLY A 39 -40.12 1.13 0.26
CA GLY A 39 -39.35 -0.12 0.18
C GLY A 39 -39.85 -1.12 -0.87
N ASN A 40 -40.90 -0.80 -1.64
CA ASN A 40 -41.43 -1.68 -2.66
C ASN A 40 -40.60 -1.61 -3.96
N GLU A 41 -40.35 -2.77 -4.56
CA GLU A 41 -39.70 -2.89 -5.87
C GLU A 41 -40.72 -2.63 -7.00
N ASN A 42 -40.59 -1.52 -7.72
CA ASN A 42 -41.60 -1.04 -8.68
C ASN A 42 -41.30 -1.41 -10.15
N SER A 43 -40.09 -1.82 -10.50
CA SER A 43 -39.77 -2.34 -11.84
C SER A 43 -38.41 -3.03 -11.87
N VAL A 44 -38.37 -4.13 -12.60
CA VAL A 44 -37.17 -4.91 -12.89
C VAL A 44 -36.89 -4.78 -14.38
N VAL A 45 -35.77 -4.15 -14.74
CA VAL A 45 -35.27 -4.15 -16.13
C VAL A 45 -34.05 -5.08 -16.17
N ASP A 46 -34.13 -6.10 -17.02
CA ASP A 46 -33.12 -7.16 -17.17
C ASP A 46 -32.52 -7.20 -18.59
N GLY A 47 -31.63 -8.16 -18.85
CA GLY A 47 -31.01 -8.35 -20.18
C GLY A 47 -29.72 -7.56 -20.45
N PHE A 48 -29.05 -7.03 -19.42
CA PHE A 48 -27.78 -6.32 -19.58
C PHE A 48 -26.57 -7.26 -19.54
N THR A 49 -25.66 -7.11 -20.50
CA THR A 49 -24.43 -7.92 -20.59
C THR A 49 -23.31 -7.39 -19.69
N SER A 50 -23.42 -6.14 -19.23
CA SER A 50 -22.44 -5.51 -18.34
C SER A 50 -23.08 -4.51 -17.38
N LYS A 51 -22.41 -4.28 -16.25
CA LYS A 51 -22.78 -3.25 -15.28
C LYS A 51 -22.89 -1.85 -15.89
N GLU A 52 -21.98 -1.52 -16.82
CA GLU A 52 -21.96 -0.20 -17.44
C GLU A 52 -23.12 -0.02 -18.42
N GLN A 53 -23.56 -1.09 -19.10
CA GLN A 53 -24.75 -1.09 -19.93
C GLN A 53 -26.01 -0.82 -19.10
N ALA A 54 -26.19 -1.53 -17.98
CA ALA A 54 -27.30 -1.30 -17.06
C ALA A 54 -27.29 0.13 -16.49
N ARG A 55 -26.10 0.66 -16.14
CA ARG A 55 -25.94 2.04 -15.65
C ARG A 55 -26.30 3.08 -16.70
N LYS A 56 -25.90 2.87 -17.96
CA LYS A 56 -26.19 3.79 -19.07
C LYS A 56 -27.70 3.86 -19.33
N GLU A 57 -28.38 2.71 -19.31
CA GLU A 57 -29.83 2.66 -19.49
C GLU A 57 -30.57 3.34 -18.33
N LEU A 58 -30.17 3.09 -17.08
CA LEU A 58 -30.73 3.78 -15.92
C LEU A 58 -30.61 5.31 -16.00
N LYS A 59 -29.44 5.82 -16.41
CA LYS A 59 -29.21 7.26 -16.59
C LYS A 59 -29.98 7.89 -17.76
N LYS A 60 -30.45 7.08 -18.71
CA LYS A 60 -31.26 7.57 -19.84
C LYS A 60 -32.69 7.88 -19.42
N HIS A 61 -33.24 7.09 -18.49
CA HIS A 61 -34.63 7.18 -18.06
C HIS A 61 -34.82 7.90 -16.72
N PHE A 62 -33.77 8.01 -15.90
CA PHE A 62 -33.85 8.58 -14.56
C PHE A 62 -32.74 9.60 -14.29
N ASP A 63 -33.09 10.68 -13.59
CA ASP A 63 -32.15 11.68 -13.11
C ASP A 63 -31.47 11.22 -11.82
N ILE A 64 -30.36 10.50 -11.98
CA ILE A 64 -29.62 9.84 -10.91
C ILE A 64 -28.46 10.73 -10.44
N GLU A 65 -28.49 11.14 -9.17
CA GLU A 65 -27.40 11.87 -8.52
C GLU A 65 -26.50 10.95 -7.67
N GLY A 66 -25.20 11.19 -7.72
CA GLY A 66 -24.21 10.55 -6.86
C GLY A 66 -23.76 9.13 -7.24
N GLN A 67 -22.74 8.63 -6.52
CA GLN A 67 -22.29 7.24 -6.54
C GLN A 67 -22.03 6.83 -5.10
N PHE A 68 -22.94 6.08 -4.48
CA PHE A 68 -22.67 5.52 -3.16
C PHE A 68 -21.73 4.32 -3.29
N LYS A 69 -20.44 4.58 -3.08
CA LYS A 69 -19.45 3.51 -2.87
C LYS A 69 -19.69 2.96 -1.48
N ILE A 70 -20.18 1.72 -1.38
CA ILE A 70 -20.19 1.04 -0.09
C ILE A 70 -18.76 1.06 0.48
N LYS A 71 -18.64 1.53 1.72
CA LYS A 71 -17.38 1.56 2.46
C LYS A 71 -16.87 0.13 2.56
N LYS A 72 -15.81 -0.21 1.82
CA LYS A 72 -15.16 -1.52 1.95
C LYS A 72 -14.79 -1.72 3.41
N LEU A 73 -15.03 -2.90 3.95
CA LEU A 73 -14.50 -3.25 5.27
C LEU A 73 -13.00 -2.94 5.28
N PRO A 74 -12.49 -2.30 6.36
CA PRO A 74 -11.07 -2.03 6.47
C PRO A 74 -10.32 -3.34 6.30
N ARG A 75 -9.36 -3.35 5.37
CA ARG A 75 -8.51 -4.53 5.16
C ARG A 75 -7.80 -4.82 6.48
N ARG A 76 -7.74 -6.10 6.89
CA ARG A 76 -6.91 -6.51 8.02
C ARG A 76 -5.48 -6.05 7.75
N ARG A 77 -4.86 -5.41 8.76
CA ARG A 77 -3.44 -5.04 8.71
C ARG A 77 -2.64 -6.33 8.62
N VAL A 78 -1.82 -6.46 7.59
CA VAL A 78 -0.84 -7.55 7.50
C VAL A 78 0.24 -7.25 8.52
N MET A 79 0.40 -8.12 9.51
CA MET A 79 1.49 -8.05 10.48
C MET A 79 2.70 -8.75 9.85
N SER A 80 3.87 -8.13 9.91
CA SER A 80 5.10 -8.81 9.56
C SER A 80 5.41 -9.85 10.65
N THR A 81 5.75 -11.06 10.22
CA THR A 81 6.20 -12.11 11.13
C THR A 81 7.71 -11.95 11.30
N LYS A 82 8.14 -11.69 12.54
CA LYS A 82 9.56 -11.74 12.91
C LYS A 82 10.06 -13.17 12.76
N VAL A 83 11.27 -13.34 12.28
CA VAL A 83 11.88 -14.65 12.04
C VAL A 83 13.33 -14.67 12.49
N GLU A 84 13.77 -15.81 13.00
CA GLU A 84 15.15 -16.05 13.36
C GLU A 84 15.83 -16.92 12.29
N TYR A 85 17.08 -16.61 11.95
CA TYR A 85 17.92 -17.42 11.08
C TYR A 85 19.40 -17.17 11.41
N ASP A 86 20.20 -18.25 11.52
CA ASP A 86 21.64 -18.16 11.79
C ASP A 86 21.98 -17.29 13.04
N GLY A 87 21.16 -17.46 14.10
CA GLY A 87 21.26 -16.73 15.37
C GLY A 87 20.94 -15.23 15.27
N LYS A 88 20.34 -14.77 14.16
CA LYS A 88 19.98 -13.37 13.90
C LYS A 88 18.47 -13.24 13.78
N GLU A 89 17.92 -12.16 14.36
CA GLU A 89 16.51 -11.82 14.26
C GLU A 89 16.25 -10.85 13.10
N PHE A 90 15.19 -11.10 12.35
CA PHE A 90 14.72 -10.27 11.23
C PHE A 90 13.28 -9.82 11.45
N ASP A 91 12.94 -8.61 11.03
CA ASP A 91 11.58 -8.06 11.18
C ASP A 91 10.61 -8.59 10.13
N SER A 92 11.13 -9.22 9.07
CA SER A 92 10.34 -9.89 8.04
C SER A 92 11.02 -11.10 7.42
N ILE A 93 10.21 -12.02 6.87
CA ILE A 93 10.68 -13.14 6.03
C ILE A 93 11.49 -12.63 4.83
N THR A 94 11.12 -11.48 4.27
CA THR A 94 11.80 -10.89 3.10
C THR A 94 13.22 -10.43 3.43
N GLU A 95 13.43 -9.82 4.61
CA GLU A 95 14.79 -9.48 5.06
C GLU A 95 15.66 -10.71 5.25
N ARG A 96 15.13 -11.75 5.91
CA ARG A 96 15.83 -13.04 6.08
C ARG A 96 16.23 -13.64 4.73
N ASP A 97 15.31 -13.69 3.78
CA ASP A 97 15.59 -14.27 2.46
C ASP A 97 16.64 -13.45 1.69
N PHE A 98 16.66 -12.13 1.88
CA PHE A 98 17.71 -11.28 1.32
C PHE A 98 19.07 -11.50 1.99
N TYR A 99 19.09 -11.74 3.31
CA TYR A 99 20.31 -12.12 4.02
C TYR A 99 20.91 -13.43 3.47
N ILE A 100 20.07 -14.44 3.23
CA ILE A 100 20.49 -15.71 2.61
C ILE A 100 21.03 -15.45 1.19
N TYR A 101 20.41 -14.56 0.43
CA TYR A 101 20.92 -14.16 -0.89
C TYR A 101 22.32 -13.52 -0.80
N LEU A 102 22.53 -12.61 0.16
CA LEU A 102 23.83 -11.97 0.37
C LEU A 102 24.90 -12.98 0.80
N GLN A 103 24.59 -13.91 1.71
CA GLN A 103 25.54 -14.96 2.13
C GLN A 103 26.01 -15.85 0.98
N ASN A 104 25.14 -16.09 0.00
CA ASN A 104 25.48 -16.88 -1.19
C ASN A 104 26.15 -16.05 -2.29
N ASN A 105 26.23 -14.72 -2.13
CA ASN A 105 26.88 -13.83 -3.08
C ASN A 105 28.38 -13.76 -2.80
N LYS A 106 29.20 -14.27 -3.73
CA LYS A 106 30.67 -14.30 -3.61
C LYS A 106 31.32 -12.92 -3.50
N LEU A 107 30.60 -11.85 -3.86
CA LEU A 107 31.09 -10.48 -3.73
C LEU A 107 30.89 -9.92 -2.33
N ALA A 108 30.02 -10.50 -1.51
CA ALA A 108 29.78 -10.03 -0.14
C ALA A 108 30.84 -10.62 0.80
N GLU A 109 31.75 -9.77 1.26
CA GLU A 109 32.85 -10.15 2.15
C GLU A 109 32.44 -10.10 3.63
N ARG A 110 31.67 -9.08 3.99
CA ARG A 110 31.18 -8.85 5.34
C ARG A 110 29.75 -8.35 5.27
N ILE A 111 28.88 -8.87 6.14
CA ILE A 111 27.47 -8.47 6.24
C ILE A 111 27.20 -8.07 7.68
N GLU A 112 26.85 -6.80 7.87
CA GLU A 112 26.42 -6.22 9.14
C GLU A 112 24.92 -5.92 9.08
N ILE A 113 24.21 -6.19 10.16
CA ILE A 113 22.75 -6.11 10.23
C ILE A 113 22.35 -5.04 11.25
N HIS A 114 21.37 -4.21 10.89
CA HIS A 114 20.77 -3.21 11.77
C HIS A 114 21.75 -2.18 12.38
N ASN A 115 22.82 -1.84 11.66
CA ASN A 115 23.72 -0.76 12.05
C ASN A 115 22.99 0.58 12.16
N ARG A 116 23.22 1.32 13.24
CA ARG A 116 22.54 2.59 13.48
C ARG A 116 23.46 3.77 13.15
N TYR A 117 23.02 4.58 12.19
CA TYR A 117 23.71 5.77 11.72
C TYR A 117 23.01 7.03 12.20
N HIS A 118 23.78 8.04 12.56
CA HIS A 118 23.28 9.32 13.01
C HIS A 118 23.20 10.29 11.83
N LEU A 119 21.99 10.74 11.47
CA LEU A 119 21.78 11.63 10.32
C LEU A 119 21.85 13.09 10.72
N LEU A 120 21.06 13.50 11.71
CA LEU A 120 20.90 14.90 12.09
C LEU A 120 20.78 15.03 13.62
N ASP A 121 21.43 16.04 14.17
CA ASP A 121 21.27 16.40 15.58
C ASP A 121 19.86 16.89 15.89
N GLY A 122 19.48 16.74 17.15
CA GLY A 122 18.29 17.38 17.66
C GLY A 122 18.50 18.89 17.74
N TYR A 123 17.46 19.66 17.46
CA TYR A 123 17.53 21.11 17.49
C TYR A 123 16.20 21.71 17.94
N GLU A 124 16.24 22.97 18.39
CA GLU A 124 15.05 23.71 18.78
C GLU A 124 14.71 24.74 17.71
N ILE A 125 13.42 24.92 17.41
CA ILE A 125 12.95 25.98 16.53
C ILE A 125 11.86 26.80 17.19
N PRO A 126 11.81 28.12 16.97
CA PRO A 126 10.67 28.94 17.36
C PRO A 126 9.37 28.36 16.78
N SER A 127 8.31 28.35 17.59
CA SER A 127 7.03 27.75 17.22
C SER A 127 5.87 28.60 17.69
N ILE A 128 5.22 29.25 16.73
CA ILE A 128 4.02 30.07 16.95
C ILE A 128 2.81 29.26 17.42
N VAL A 129 2.77 27.96 17.11
CA VAL A 129 1.64 27.07 17.45
C VAL A 129 1.82 26.36 18.79
N ASN A 130 3.02 26.41 19.39
CA ASN A 130 3.28 25.72 20.64
C ASN A 130 3.18 26.73 21.78
N LYS A 131 2.45 26.40 22.86
CA LYS A 131 2.27 27.29 24.02
C LYS A 131 3.59 27.70 24.68
N LYS A 132 4.64 26.89 24.52
CA LYS A 132 6.00 27.15 25.01
C LYS A 132 6.85 28.04 24.10
N GLY A 133 6.32 28.50 22.96
CA GLY A 133 7.03 29.34 21.99
C GLY A 133 8.14 28.64 21.20
N VAL A 134 8.47 27.39 21.53
CA VAL A 134 9.56 26.60 20.92
C VAL A 134 9.10 25.17 20.65
N ARG A 135 9.55 24.58 19.55
CA ARG A 135 9.39 23.17 19.20
C ARG A 135 10.76 22.50 19.21
N LYS A 136 10.93 21.47 20.06
CA LYS A 136 12.10 20.59 20.02
C LYS A 136 11.91 19.57 18.91
N VAL A 137 12.91 19.46 18.03
CA VAL A 137 13.02 18.43 17.01
C VAL A 137 14.03 17.40 17.49
N SER A 138 13.62 16.14 17.54
CA SER A 138 14.49 15.03 17.96
C SER A 138 15.65 14.85 16.97
N GLU A 139 16.77 14.33 17.47
CA GLU A 139 17.78 13.75 16.58
C GLU A 139 17.15 12.75 15.61
N LYS A 140 17.75 12.64 14.42
CA LYS A 140 17.36 11.69 13.39
C LYS A 140 18.47 10.67 13.22
N ARG A 141 18.09 9.41 13.31
CA ARG A 141 18.94 8.26 13.05
C ARG A 141 18.32 7.43 11.94
N TYR A 142 19.15 6.69 11.25
CA TYR A 142 18.74 5.75 10.22
C TYR A 142 19.45 4.43 10.43
N THR A 143 18.70 3.35 10.24
CA THR A 143 19.20 2.00 10.36
C THR A 143 18.81 1.30 9.06
N PRO A 144 19.73 1.16 8.09
CA PRO A 144 19.49 0.26 6.97
C PRO A 144 19.37 -1.17 7.49
N ASP A 145 18.70 -2.03 6.72
CA ASP A 145 18.52 -3.43 7.09
C ASP A 145 19.88 -4.16 7.08
N PHE A 146 20.71 -3.88 6.07
CA PHE A 146 22.04 -4.44 5.90
C PHE A 146 23.08 -3.40 5.51
N VAL A 147 24.33 -3.62 5.90
CA VAL A 147 25.51 -2.95 5.35
C VAL A 147 26.51 -4.03 4.98
N CYS A 148 26.94 -4.05 3.73
CA CYS A 148 27.82 -5.07 3.18
C CYS A 148 29.11 -4.44 2.67
N LEU A 149 30.24 -5.08 2.93
CA LEU A 149 31.47 -4.82 2.19
C LEU A 149 31.44 -5.67 0.92
N MET A 150 31.37 -5.02 -0.24
CA MET A 150 31.32 -5.66 -1.54
C MET A 150 32.43 -5.15 -2.44
N ALA A 151 33.39 -6.02 -2.78
CA ALA A 151 34.53 -5.69 -3.63
C ALA A 151 35.30 -4.43 -3.16
N GLY A 152 35.50 -4.30 -1.84
CA GLY A 152 36.18 -3.17 -1.22
C GLY A 152 35.32 -1.93 -0.93
N GLU A 153 34.06 -1.90 -1.36
CA GLU A 153 33.15 -0.77 -1.13
C GLU A 153 32.03 -1.13 -0.15
N GLU A 154 31.68 -0.21 0.75
CA GLU A 154 30.52 -0.40 1.64
C GLU A 154 29.22 -0.02 0.92
N ILE A 155 28.25 -0.93 0.93
CA ILE A 155 26.92 -0.74 0.34
C ILE A 155 25.86 -1.06 1.41
N ALA A 156 24.97 -0.10 1.64
CA ALA A 156 23.81 -0.29 2.50
C ALA A 156 22.60 -0.77 1.69
N PHE A 157 21.80 -1.67 2.26
CA PHE A 157 20.57 -2.17 1.64
C PHE A 157 19.36 -1.94 2.54
N GLU A 158 18.27 -1.47 1.93
CA GLU A 158 16.94 -1.37 2.54
C GLU A 158 15.99 -2.32 1.80
N VAL A 159 15.54 -3.38 2.47
CA VAL A 159 14.68 -4.42 1.94
C VAL A 159 13.21 -4.03 2.11
N LYS A 160 12.45 -4.16 1.03
CA LYS A 160 11.01 -3.86 1.01
C LYS A 160 10.25 -4.96 0.27
N GLY A 161 9.08 -5.33 0.79
CA GLY A 161 8.25 -6.37 0.15
C GLY A 161 7.73 -5.99 -1.24
N SER A 162 7.70 -4.69 -1.58
CA SER A 162 7.40 -4.19 -2.92
C SER A 162 7.79 -2.71 -3.09
N ILE A 163 7.83 -2.22 -4.34
CA ILE A 163 8.01 -0.79 -4.65
C ILE A 163 6.94 0.07 -3.94
N LYS A 164 5.70 -0.43 -3.81
CA LYS A 164 4.60 0.28 -3.15
C LYS A 164 4.77 0.41 -1.64
N SER A 165 5.63 -0.41 -1.03
CA SER A 165 5.93 -0.33 0.40
C SER A 165 7.08 0.62 0.73
N ILE A 166 7.73 1.22 -0.28
CA ILE A 166 8.79 2.21 -0.06
C ILE A 166 8.18 3.48 0.56
N PRO A 167 8.62 3.90 1.77
CA PRO A 167 8.13 5.13 2.38
C PRO A 167 8.54 6.37 1.57
N ARG A 168 7.64 7.36 1.47
CA ARG A 168 7.92 8.60 0.69
C ARG A 168 9.12 9.38 1.22
N ASP A 169 9.30 9.37 2.53
CA ASP A 169 10.38 10.06 3.24
C ASP A 169 11.72 9.32 3.16
N LEU A 170 11.75 8.10 2.61
CA LEU A 170 13.00 7.35 2.43
C LEU A 170 13.96 8.08 1.50
N SER A 171 13.45 8.79 0.48
CA SER A 171 14.28 9.58 -0.44
C SER A 171 15.15 10.63 0.28
N LEU A 172 14.57 11.33 1.26
CA LEU A 172 15.31 12.31 2.07
C LEU A 172 16.29 11.63 3.03
N ARG A 173 15.88 10.52 3.67
CA ARG A 173 16.77 9.75 4.55
C ARG A 173 17.96 9.18 3.78
N ARG A 174 17.72 8.65 2.58
CA ARG A 174 18.74 8.19 1.62
C ARG A 174 19.72 9.29 1.32
N HIS A 175 19.24 10.46 0.88
CA HIS A 175 20.10 11.58 0.55
C HIS A 175 20.98 12.03 1.73
N LEU A 176 20.40 12.16 2.94
CA LEU A 176 21.15 12.53 4.14
C LEU A 176 22.20 11.48 4.53
N PHE A 177 21.85 10.20 4.40
CA PHE A 177 22.73 9.08 4.70
C PHE A 177 23.91 9.01 3.72
N GLU A 178 23.62 8.96 2.41
CA GLU A 178 24.63 8.86 1.34
C GLU A 178 25.57 10.07 1.37
N SER A 179 25.03 11.28 1.55
CA SER A 179 25.83 12.52 1.63
C SER A 179 26.78 12.53 2.84
N LYS A 180 26.34 12.01 3.98
CA LYS A 180 27.12 12.06 5.22
C LYS A 180 28.19 10.97 5.30
N TYR A 181 27.88 9.77 4.81
CA TYR A 181 28.73 8.59 5.00
C TYR A 181 29.46 8.15 3.74
N GLY A 182 29.07 8.64 2.55
CA GLY A 182 29.63 8.17 1.29
C GLY A 182 29.23 6.73 0.93
N ILE A 183 28.32 6.12 1.69
CA ILE A 183 27.84 4.75 1.51
C ILE A 183 26.59 4.79 0.65
N GLN A 184 26.56 4.08 -0.48
CA GLN A 184 25.37 3.98 -1.32
C GLN A 184 24.27 3.21 -0.58
N LEU A 185 23.03 3.75 -0.59
CA LEU A 185 21.87 3.05 -0.07
C LEU A 185 21.01 2.52 -1.23
N VAL A 186 20.98 1.20 -1.38
CA VAL A 186 20.23 0.51 -2.43
C VAL A 186 18.92 -0.04 -1.87
N ILE A 187 17.81 0.25 -2.55
CA ILE A 187 16.52 -0.32 -2.15
C ILE A 187 16.34 -1.65 -2.88
N VAL A 188 15.95 -2.69 -2.16
CA VAL A 188 15.78 -4.03 -2.74
C VAL A 188 14.36 -4.52 -2.54
N THR A 189 13.79 -5.08 -3.61
CA THR A 189 12.46 -5.70 -3.57
C THR A 189 12.49 -7.08 -4.24
N PRO A 190 11.71 -8.06 -3.74
CA PRO A 190 11.63 -9.36 -4.39
C PRO A 190 11.00 -9.24 -5.78
N ASP A 191 11.55 -9.98 -6.74
CA ASP A 191 11.04 -10.07 -8.12
C ASP A 191 10.85 -11.54 -8.51
N LYS A 192 9.76 -11.85 -9.22
CA LYS A 192 9.43 -13.23 -9.58
C LYS A 192 10.33 -13.82 -10.67
N LYS A 193 10.95 -12.98 -11.50
CA LYS A 193 11.79 -13.40 -12.63
C LYS A 193 13.26 -13.36 -12.25
N GLU A 194 13.68 -12.25 -11.64
CA GLU A 194 15.10 -11.99 -11.35
C GLU A 194 15.48 -12.34 -9.91
N GLY A 195 14.53 -12.77 -9.07
CA GLY A 195 14.70 -13.03 -7.65
C GLY A 195 14.69 -11.73 -6.84
N TRP A 196 15.60 -10.81 -7.16
CA TRP A 196 15.73 -9.51 -6.50
C TRP A 196 15.89 -8.37 -7.51
N LYS A 197 15.20 -7.27 -7.26
CA LYS A 197 15.32 -6.03 -8.03
C LYS A 197 15.89 -4.92 -7.16
N PHE A 198 16.88 -4.22 -7.68
CA PHE A 198 17.63 -3.14 -7.04
C PHE A 198 17.18 -1.79 -7.62
N HIS A 199 17.00 -0.77 -6.76
CA HIS A 199 16.53 0.58 -7.11
C HIS A 199 17.38 1.68 -6.45
#